data_AF-A0A1G1H7X6-F1
#
_entry.id   AF-A0A1G1H7X6-F1
#
_cell.length_a   1.000
_cell.length_b   1.000
_cell.length_c   1.000
_cell.angle_alpha   90.00
_cell.angle_beta   90.00
_cell.angle_gamma   90.00
#
_symmetry.space_group_name_H-M   'P 1'
#
loop_
_entity.id
_entity.type
_entity.pdbx_description
1 polymer ?
#
loop_
_entity_poly.entity_id
_entity_poly.type
_entity_poly.pdbx_seq_one_letter_code
_entity_poly.pdbx_strand_id
1 'polypeptide(L)'
;MTQKLLAHHAISTTITSYGPLNRHEKILLLLHRLGQGQDIALVSDNGTPVIYDPGSLLVAAAHRAGITVKAIPGPSAVTAATAISGFSGDAIIFDGHLPSTSLRLTEYLSQFRMERKTLAFYVNPSALKRLLHILAQILPTRQIAVAMNLTTHEETLARGRAGELLDQIGRLSKDSAVTVVIEGYTAESQTKKKGKTMPRTTRLRGGG
;
A
#
# COMPACT_ATOMS: atom_id res chain seq x y z
N MET A 1 -0.33 16.42 -7.29
CA MET A 1 -1.40 16.01 -8.24
C MET A 1 -2.73 16.71 -7.99
N THR A 2 -2.99 17.13 -6.75
CA THR A 2 -4.22 17.77 -6.28
C THR A 2 -4.77 18.89 -7.18
N GLN A 3 -3.95 19.82 -7.66
CA GLN A 3 -4.44 20.94 -8.48
C GLN A 3 -5.11 20.46 -9.79
N LYS A 4 -4.58 19.41 -10.42
CA LYS A 4 -5.19 18.83 -11.64
C LYS A 4 -6.55 18.19 -11.33
N LEU A 5 -6.65 17.49 -10.21
CA LEU A 5 -7.91 16.86 -9.77
C LEU A 5 -8.98 17.92 -9.46
N LEU A 6 -8.63 18.98 -8.73
CA LEU A 6 -9.55 20.06 -8.42
C LEU A 6 -10.02 20.79 -9.68
N ALA A 7 -9.10 21.06 -10.61
CA ALA A 7 -9.43 21.65 -11.90
C ALA A 7 -10.39 20.76 -12.73
N HIS A 8 -10.16 19.45 -12.75
CA HIS A 8 -11.05 18.49 -13.43
C HIS A 8 -12.49 18.54 -12.89
N HIS A 9 -12.66 18.76 -11.59
CA HIS A 9 -13.97 18.88 -10.94
C HIS A 9 -14.47 20.33 -10.82
N ALA A 10 -13.82 21.30 -11.46
CA ALA A 10 -14.14 22.73 -11.36
C ALA A 10 -14.21 23.26 -9.92
N ILE A 11 -13.41 22.71 -9.00
CA ILE A 11 -13.34 23.14 -7.61
C ILE A 11 -12.29 24.25 -7.47
N SER A 12 -12.74 25.45 -7.11
CA SER A 12 -11.86 26.57 -6.79
C SER A 12 -11.69 26.69 -5.28
N THR A 13 -10.46 26.49 -4.79
CA THR A 13 -10.12 26.64 -3.37
C THR A 13 -8.64 26.98 -3.19
N THR A 14 -8.27 27.52 -2.03
CA THR A 14 -6.87 27.78 -1.68
C THR A 14 -6.17 26.48 -1.33
N ILE A 15 -5.08 26.18 -2.03
CA ILE A 15 -4.26 24.98 -1.79
C ILE A 15 -3.00 25.39 -1.04
N THR A 16 -2.56 24.57 -0.09
CA THR A 16 -1.25 24.74 0.55
C THR A 16 -0.59 23.39 0.75
N SER A 17 0.74 23.34 0.60
CA SER A 17 1.49 22.10 0.80
C SER A 17 1.60 21.76 2.28
N TYR A 18 1.47 20.47 2.58
CA TYR A 18 1.71 19.92 3.90
C TYR A 18 2.54 18.64 3.75
N GLY A 19 3.81 18.71 4.13
CA GLY A 19 4.76 17.61 3.91
C GLY A 19 5.85 17.55 4.97
N PRO A 20 6.78 16.59 4.85
CA PRO A 20 7.78 16.35 5.89
C PRO A 20 8.59 17.59 6.29
N LEU A 21 8.90 18.47 5.34
CA LEU A 21 9.77 19.62 5.57
C LEU A 21 9.07 20.80 6.28
N ASN A 22 7.75 20.96 6.13
CA ASN A 22 7.03 22.14 6.61
C ASN A 22 5.91 21.83 7.62
N ARG A 23 5.67 20.55 7.94
CA ARG A 23 4.54 20.10 8.76
C ARG A 23 4.41 20.81 10.11
N HIS A 24 5.52 21.02 10.83
CA HIS A 24 5.47 21.61 12.17
C HIS A 24 5.00 23.06 12.16
N GLU A 25 5.53 23.87 11.24
CA GLU A 25 5.10 25.26 11.03
C GLU A 25 3.64 25.31 10.55
N LYS A 26 3.30 24.47 9.56
CA LYS A 26 1.96 24.41 8.99
C LYS A 26 0.88 24.03 10.00
N ILE A 27 1.17 23.15 10.96
CA ILE A 27 0.19 22.77 11.99
C ILE A 27 -0.33 24.01 12.72
N LEU A 28 0.54 24.93 13.16
CA LEU A 28 0.12 26.12 13.89
C LEU A 28 -0.79 27.02 13.03
N LEU A 29 -0.41 27.24 11.78
CA LEU A 29 -1.20 28.03 10.83
C LEU A 29 -2.58 27.41 10.56
N LEU A 30 -2.62 26.09 10.34
CA LEU A 30 -3.86 25.38 10.02
C LEU A 30 -4.80 25.32 11.22
N LEU A 31 -4.28 25.12 12.43
CA LEU A 31 -5.08 25.16 13.66
C LEU A 31 -5.65 26.56 13.93
N HIS A 32 -4.88 27.61 13.68
CA HIS A 32 -5.38 28.98 13.80
C HIS A 32 -6.59 29.23 12.88
N ARG A 33 -6.49 28.80 11.62
CA ARG A 33 -7.59 28.91 10.64
C ARG A 33 -8.82 28.09 11.04
N LEU A 34 -8.62 26.86 11.50
CA LEU A 34 -9.71 26.04 12.03
C LEU A 34 -10.38 26.70 13.25
N GLY A 35 -9.60 27.33 14.13
CA GLY A 35 -10.11 28.09 15.28
C GLY A 35 -10.89 29.36 14.89
N GLN A 36 -10.68 29.87 13.68
CA GLN A 36 -11.48 30.96 13.11
C GLN A 36 -12.76 30.47 12.40
N GLY A 37 -13.07 29.18 12.49
CA GLY A 37 -14.25 28.58 11.87
C GLY A 37 -14.10 28.23 10.39
N GLN A 38 -12.88 28.21 9.84
CA GLN A 38 -12.63 27.74 8.47
C GLN A 38 -12.61 26.22 8.39
N ASP A 39 -13.09 25.66 7.29
CA ASP A 39 -12.94 24.23 6.98
C ASP A 39 -11.64 23.94 6.23
N ILE A 40 -10.97 22.84 6.59
CA ILE A 40 -9.74 22.39 5.94
C ILE A 40 -9.88 20.92 5.54
N ALA A 41 -9.68 20.65 4.25
CA ALA A 41 -9.55 19.29 3.73
C ALA A 41 -8.08 18.89 3.65
N LEU A 42 -7.73 17.78 4.32
CA LEU A 42 -6.43 17.13 4.16
C LEU A 42 -6.54 16.10 3.03
N VAL A 43 -5.62 16.17 2.07
CA VAL A 43 -5.53 15.23 0.94
C VAL A 43 -4.09 14.77 0.76
N SER A 44 -3.90 13.57 0.23
CA SER A 44 -2.60 13.06 -0.24
C SER A 44 -2.61 12.96 -1.76
N ASP A 45 -1.44 12.74 -2.37
CA ASP A 45 -1.36 12.54 -3.82
C ASP A 45 -2.10 11.26 -4.25
N ASN A 46 -2.11 10.22 -3.40
CA ASN A 46 -2.77 8.95 -3.70
C ASN A 46 -3.42 8.34 -2.45
N GLY A 47 -4.66 7.89 -2.61
CA GLY A 47 -5.35 7.07 -1.60
C GLY A 47 -5.87 7.87 -0.41
N THR A 48 -5.72 7.28 0.78
CA THR A 48 -6.23 7.84 2.03
C THR A 48 -5.09 8.58 2.76
N PRO A 49 -5.22 9.89 3.06
CA PRO A 49 -4.21 10.63 3.80
C PRO A 49 -3.87 9.94 5.13
N VAL A 50 -2.69 10.22 5.69
CA VAL A 50 -2.16 9.61 6.92
C VAL A 50 -1.70 8.14 6.76
N ILE A 51 -2.28 7.37 5.85
CA ILE A 51 -1.89 5.97 5.64
C ILE A 51 -0.67 5.91 4.73
N TYR A 52 0.51 5.74 5.36
CA TYR A 52 1.81 5.87 4.68
C TYR A 52 2.03 7.25 4.02
N ASP A 53 1.38 8.27 4.58
CA ASP A 53 1.45 9.66 4.12
C ASP A 53 1.52 10.64 5.31
N PRO A 54 2.04 11.87 5.13
CA PRO A 54 1.96 12.92 6.14
C PRO A 54 0.52 13.23 6.56
N GLY A 55 0.32 13.61 7.82
CA GLY A 55 -0.98 14.12 8.29
C GLY A 55 -1.33 13.75 9.73
N SER A 56 -0.80 12.64 10.24
CA SER A 56 -1.07 12.16 11.60
C SER A 56 -0.85 13.23 12.67
N LEU A 57 0.23 14.02 12.54
CA LEU A 57 0.54 15.10 13.49
C LEU A 57 -0.51 16.22 13.48
N LEU A 58 -1.06 16.58 12.32
CA LEU A 58 -2.12 17.59 12.21
C LEU A 58 -3.42 17.08 12.81
N VAL A 59 -3.81 15.85 12.48
CA VAL A 59 -5.00 15.19 13.04
C VAL A 59 -4.91 15.10 14.57
N ALA A 60 -3.76 14.67 15.10
CA ALA A 60 -3.54 14.61 16.53
C ALA A 60 -3.58 15.99 17.20
N ALA A 61 -3.04 17.01 16.54
CA ALA A 61 -3.08 18.38 17.06
C ALA A 61 -4.51 18.96 17.04
N ALA A 62 -5.31 18.67 16.01
CA ALA A 62 -6.72 19.04 15.93
C ALA A 62 -7.53 18.40 17.07
N HIS A 63 -7.33 17.11 17.34
CA HIS A 63 -7.97 16.45 18.48
C HIS A 63 -7.60 17.08 19.82
N ARG A 64 -6.31 17.41 20.05
CA ARG A 64 -5.87 18.09 21.28
C ARG A 64 -6.49 19.49 21.43
N ALA A 65 -6.79 20.16 20.34
CA ALA A 65 -7.43 21.47 20.33
C ALA A 65 -8.98 21.39 20.39
N GLY A 66 -9.57 20.20 20.52
CA GLY A 66 -11.03 20.01 20.52
C GLY A 66 -11.70 20.26 19.16
N ILE A 67 -10.93 20.28 18.07
CA ILE A 67 -11.44 20.47 16.72
C ILE A 67 -12.00 19.15 16.20
N THR A 68 -13.20 19.21 15.61
CA THR A 68 -13.84 18.03 15.01
C THR A 68 -13.08 17.57 13.77
N VAL A 69 -12.72 16.29 13.73
CA VAL A 69 -12.10 15.64 12.55
C VAL A 69 -13.10 14.65 11.98
N LYS A 70 -13.37 14.75 10.67
CA LYS A 70 -14.27 13.84 9.93
C LYS A 70 -13.49 13.11 8.84
N ALA A 71 -13.74 11.82 8.69
CA ALA A 71 -13.16 11.00 7.63
C ALA A 71 -14.15 10.82 6.47
N ILE A 72 -13.66 10.87 5.24
CA ILE A 72 -14.39 10.46 4.04
C ILE A 72 -13.80 9.13 3.57
N PRO A 73 -14.57 8.02 3.55
CA PRO A 73 -14.10 6.77 3.00
C PRO A 73 -13.68 6.95 1.54
N GLY A 74 -12.59 6.31 1.13
CA GLY A 74 -12.00 6.55 -0.18
C GLY A 74 -11.06 5.45 -0.64
N PRO A 75 -10.36 5.67 -1.77
CA PRO A 75 -9.49 4.68 -2.36
C PRO A 75 -8.32 4.31 -1.43
N SER A 76 -7.96 3.02 -1.42
CA SER A 76 -6.77 2.50 -0.74
C SER A 76 -6.20 1.33 -1.54
N ALA A 77 -4.93 1.44 -1.93
CA ALA A 77 -4.27 0.40 -2.72
C ALA A 77 -4.10 -0.89 -1.91
N VAL A 78 -3.92 -0.80 -0.59
CA VAL A 78 -3.82 -1.97 0.31
C VAL A 78 -5.10 -2.80 0.29
N THR A 79 -6.26 -2.13 0.47
CA THR A 79 -7.55 -2.82 0.52
C THR A 79 -7.93 -3.35 -0.86
N ALA A 80 -7.69 -2.57 -1.93
CA ALA A 80 -7.94 -2.99 -3.30
C ALA A 80 -7.07 -4.19 -3.70
N ALA A 81 -5.76 -4.13 -3.44
CA ALA A 81 -4.84 -5.24 -3.72
C ALA A 81 -5.22 -6.50 -2.96
N THR A 82 -5.61 -6.37 -1.68
CA THR A 82 -6.04 -7.52 -0.87
C THR A 82 -7.33 -8.11 -1.42
N ALA A 83 -8.32 -7.28 -1.77
CA ALA A 83 -9.59 -7.74 -2.33
C ALA A 83 -9.41 -8.55 -3.63
N ILE A 84 -8.52 -8.11 -4.53
CA ILE A 84 -8.27 -8.83 -5.78
C ILE A 84 -7.24 -9.97 -5.64
N SER A 85 -6.52 -10.05 -4.52
CA SER A 85 -5.51 -11.09 -4.28
C SER A 85 -6.12 -12.49 -4.13
N GLY A 86 -7.40 -12.57 -3.77
CA GLY A 86 -8.08 -13.82 -3.41
C GLY A 86 -7.59 -14.44 -2.10
N PHE A 87 -6.88 -13.70 -1.25
CA PHE A 87 -6.53 -14.09 0.13
C PHE A 87 -7.57 -13.56 1.12
N SER A 88 -7.57 -14.06 2.37
CA SER A 88 -8.51 -13.58 3.39
C SER A 88 -8.29 -12.08 3.65
N GLY A 89 -9.38 -11.32 3.60
CA GLY A 89 -9.43 -9.92 4.01
C GLY A 89 -9.90 -9.71 5.45
N ASP A 90 -10.17 -10.79 6.20
CA ASP A 90 -10.75 -10.73 7.55
C ASP A 90 -9.79 -10.06 8.54
N ALA A 91 -8.49 -10.24 8.33
CA ALA A 91 -7.45 -9.61 9.11
C ALA A 91 -6.20 -9.40 8.25
N ILE A 92 -5.75 -8.14 8.18
CA ILE A 92 -4.62 -7.70 7.36
C ILE A 92 -3.63 -6.98 8.24
N ILE A 93 -2.35 -7.35 8.13
CA ILE A 93 -1.23 -6.57 8.65
C ILE A 93 -0.67 -5.76 7.49
N PHE A 94 -0.75 -4.45 7.59
CA PHE A 94 -0.14 -3.55 6.63
C PHE A 94 1.10 -2.90 7.23
N ASP A 95 2.21 -2.94 6.50
CA ASP A 95 3.37 -2.11 6.76
C ASP A 95 3.78 -1.39 5.48
N GLY A 96 3.82 -0.06 5.53
CA GLY A 96 4.20 0.75 4.39
C GLY A 96 5.71 0.79 4.15
N HIS A 97 6.54 0.44 5.14
CA HIS A 97 7.99 0.54 5.04
C HIS A 97 8.69 -0.80 5.22
N LEU A 98 9.36 -1.27 4.16
CA LEU A 98 10.25 -2.42 4.26
C LEU A 98 11.70 -2.00 4.54
N PRO A 99 12.42 -2.71 5.42
CA PRO A 99 13.84 -2.46 5.63
C PRO A 99 14.66 -2.43 4.35
N SER A 100 15.59 -1.49 4.28
CA SER A 100 16.37 -1.22 3.06
C SER A 100 17.50 -2.19 2.81
N THR A 101 17.93 -3.00 3.79
CA THR A 101 19.03 -3.98 3.64
C THR A 101 18.50 -5.40 3.66
N SER A 102 19.13 -6.31 2.91
CA SER A 102 18.68 -7.72 2.82
C SER A 102 18.68 -8.42 4.18
N LEU A 103 19.67 -8.16 5.03
CA LEU A 103 19.76 -8.74 6.38
C LEU A 103 18.56 -8.31 7.24
N ARG A 104 18.34 -7.01 7.40
CA ARG A 104 17.22 -6.49 8.21
C ARG A 104 15.87 -6.88 7.64
N LEU A 105 15.73 -6.92 6.31
CA LEU A 105 14.51 -7.36 5.65
C LEU A 105 14.25 -8.85 5.93
N THR A 106 15.29 -9.68 5.93
CA THR A 106 15.20 -11.11 6.26
C THR A 106 14.81 -11.33 7.72
N GLU A 107 15.42 -10.59 8.64
CA GLU A 107 15.08 -10.64 10.07
C GLU A 107 13.63 -10.22 10.31
N TYR A 108 13.22 -9.08 9.73
CA TYR A 108 11.86 -8.56 9.82
C TYR A 108 10.83 -9.56 9.27
N LEU A 109 11.03 -10.06 8.04
CA LEU A 109 10.10 -11.00 7.41
C LEU A 109 10.05 -12.37 8.12
N SER A 110 11.14 -12.77 8.78
CA SER A 110 11.17 -14.03 9.53
C SER A 110 10.20 -14.05 10.71
N GLN A 111 9.83 -12.89 11.24
CA GLN A 111 8.83 -12.77 12.32
C GLN A 111 7.45 -13.25 11.86
N PHE A 112 7.14 -13.19 10.56
CA PHE A 112 5.83 -13.55 10.02
C PHE A 112 5.68 -15.00 9.56
N ARG A 113 6.66 -15.89 9.82
CA ARG A 113 6.64 -17.29 9.37
C ARG A 113 5.35 -18.03 9.73
N MET A 114 4.86 -17.82 10.95
CA MET A 114 3.64 -18.44 11.48
C MET A 114 2.43 -17.49 11.50
N GLU A 115 2.56 -16.27 10.96
CA GLU A 115 1.46 -15.31 10.95
C GLU A 115 0.34 -15.79 10.03
N ARG A 116 -0.86 -15.90 10.60
CA ARG A 116 -2.10 -16.39 9.97
C ARG A 116 -2.86 -15.28 9.25
N LYS A 117 -2.62 -14.02 9.60
CA LYS A 117 -3.20 -12.85 8.92
C LYS A 117 -2.54 -12.64 7.57
N THR A 118 -3.29 -12.07 6.63
CA THR A 118 -2.74 -11.61 5.35
C THR A 118 -1.79 -10.45 5.60
N LEU A 119 -0.65 -10.44 4.92
CA LEU A 119 0.31 -9.34 5.00
C LEU A 119 0.21 -8.50 3.74
N ALA A 120 0.30 -7.18 3.87
CA ALA A 120 0.33 -6.27 2.74
C ALA A 120 1.44 -5.22 2.90
N PHE A 121 2.17 -4.97 1.82
CA PHE A 121 3.29 -4.04 1.82
C PHE A 121 3.25 -3.13 0.60
N TYR A 122 3.60 -1.87 0.79
CA TYR A 122 4.04 -1.03 -0.33
C TYR A 122 5.50 -1.31 -0.63
N VAL A 123 5.81 -1.45 -1.92
CA VAL A 123 7.13 -1.89 -2.36
C VAL A 123 7.65 -0.96 -3.44
N ASN A 124 8.86 -0.43 -3.26
CA ASN A 124 9.51 0.30 -4.34
C ASN A 124 9.79 -0.67 -5.51
N PRO A 125 9.52 -0.29 -6.77
CA PRO A 125 9.75 -1.15 -7.94
C PRO A 125 11.15 -1.77 -8.00
N SER A 126 12.18 -0.99 -7.61
CA SER A 126 13.56 -1.46 -7.60
C SER A 126 13.86 -2.50 -6.52
N ALA A 127 13.07 -2.53 -5.44
CA ALA A 127 13.23 -3.46 -4.32
C ALA A 127 12.43 -4.76 -4.48
N LEU A 128 11.47 -4.83 -5.41
CA LEU A 128 10.57 -5.97 -5.56
C LEU A 128 11.31 -7.28 -5.79
N LYS A 129 12.29 -7.32 -6.70
CA LYS A 129 13.06 -8.55 -6.97
C LYS A 129 13.80 -9.05 -5.75
N ARG A 130 14.38 -8.14 -4.96
CA ARG A 130 15.06 -8.49 -3.70
C ARG A 130 14.06 -9.05 -2.67
N LEU A 131 12.91 -8.42 -2.53
CA LEU A 131 11.84 -8.89 -1.65
C LEU A 131 11.42 -10.32 -2.03
N LEU A 132 11.15 -10.58 -3.30
CA LEU A 132 10.75 -11.90 -3.79
C LEU A 132 11.84 -12.97 -3.56
N HIS A 133 13.12 -12.65 -3.76
CA HIS A 133 14.22 -13.57 -3.43
C HIS A 133 14.22 -13.97 -1.93
N ILE A 134 14.05 -12.99 -1.04
CA ILE A 134 14.03 -13.23 0.40
C ILE A 134 12.78 -14.03 0.79
N LEU A 135 11.61 -13.69 0.24
CA LEU A 135 10.38 -14.43 0.47
C LEU A 135 10.45 -15.88 -0.02
N ALA A 136 11.14 -16.14 -1.13
CA ALA A 136 11.37 -17.50 -1.62
C ALA A 136 12.18 -18.36 -0.64
N GLN A 137 13.01 -17.74 0.21
CA GLN A 137 13.80 -18.43 1.22
C GLN A 137 13.04 -18.58 2.56
N ILE A 138 12.36 -17.53 3.00
CA ILE A 138 11.72 -17.49 4.33
C ILE A 138 10.32 -18.10 4.31
N LEU A 139 9.54 -17.82 3.26
CA LEU A 139 8.13 -18.18 3.11
C LEU A 139 7.87 -18.94 1.79
N PRO A 140 8.61 -20.02 1.48
CA PRO A 140 8.63 -20.65 0.15
C PRO A 140 7.28 -21.21 -0.32
N THR A 141 6.35 -21.48 0.60
CA THR A 141 5.06 -22.10 0.29
C THR A 141 3.89 -21.13 0.33
N ARG A 142 4.10 -19.87 0.74
CA ARG A 142 3.04 -18.86 0.77
C ARG A 142 2.70 -18.41 -0.65
N GLN A 143 1.41 -18.30 -0.93
CA GLN A 143 0.96 -17.59 -2.13
C GLN A 143 1.16 -16.08 -1.93
N ILE A 144 1.61 -15.42 -3.00
CA ILE A 144 1.85 -13.98 -3.05
C ILE A 144 1.05 -13.43 -4.22
N ALA A 145 0.52 -12.23 -4.05
CA ALA A 145 -0.07 -11.42 -5.10
C ALA A 145 0.72 -10.11 -5.21
N VAL A 146 1.14 -9.76 -6.42
CA VAL A 146 1.80 -8.48 -6.73
C VAL A 146 0.85 -7.68 -7.60
N ALA A 147 0.19 -6.70 -6.99
CA ALA A 147 -0.69 -5.75 -7.64
C ALA A 147 0.13 -4.53 -8.07
N MET A 148 0.05 -4.16 -9.35
CA MET A 148 0.80 -3.04 -9.91
C MET A 148 -0.14 -2.08 -10.62
N ASN A 149 0.09 -0.78 -10.41
CA ASN A 149 -0.61 0.31 -11.10
C ASN A 149 -2.15 0.19 -11.05
N LEU A 150 -2.69 -0.20 -9.89
CA LEU A 150 -4.13 -0.37 -9.68
C LEU A 150 -4.91 0.86 -10.14
N THR A 151 -6.09 0.62 -10.73
CA THR A 151 -7.04 1.57 -11.32
C THR A 151 -6.57 2.30 -12.57
N THR A 152 -5.36 2.00 -13.07
CA THR A 152 -4.83 2.58 -14.31
C THR A 152 -4.97 1.61 -15.49
N HIS A 153 -4.72 2.10 -16.71
CA HIS A 153 -4.66 1.25 -17.91
C HIS A 153 -3.49 0.24 -17.90
N GLU A 154 -2.48 0.44 -17.04
CA GLU A 154 -1.35 -0.47 -16.84
C GLU A 154 -1.57 -1.42 -15.66
N GLU A 155 -2.80 -1.50 -15.12
CA GLU A 155 -3.12 -2.38 -14.01
C GLU A 155 -2.77 -3.84 -14.32
N THR A 156 -2.01 -4.46 -13.43
CA THR A 156 -1.68 -5.88 -13.53
C THR A 156 -1.66 -6.55 -12.15
N LEU A 157 -1.99 -7.83 -12.15
CA LEU A 157 -1.94 -8.69 -10.98
C LEU A 157 -1.19 -9.98 -11.33
N ALA A 158 -0.06 -10.20 -10.66
CA ALA A 158 0.67 -11.47 -10.74
C ALA A 158 0.45 -12.25 -9.45
N ARG A 159 0.19 -13.56 -9.55
CA ARG A 159 -0.05 -14.44 -8.39
C ARG A 159 0.75 -15.73 -8.53
N GLY A 160 1.35 -16.15 -7.42
CA GLY A 160 2.16 -17.37 -7.37
C GLY A 160 3.01 -17.41 -6.13
N ARG A 161 3.91 -18.39 -6.07
CA ARG A 161 4.97 -18.41 -5.05
C ARG A 161 6.06 -17.43 -5.42
N ALA A 162 6.84 -17.01 -4.44
CA ALA A 162 7.90 -16.03 -4.65
C ALA A 162 8.88 -16.44 -5.76
N GLY A 163 9.26 -17.73 -5.83
CA GLY A 163 10.13 -18.25 -6.89
C GLY A 163 9.52 -18.16 -8.29
N GLU A 164 8.22 -18.47 -8.43
CA GLU A 164 7.50 -18.39 -9.72
C GLU A 164 7.38 -16.94 -10.20
N LEU A 165 7.15 -16.01 -9.27
CA LEU A 165 7.01 -14.59 -9.56
C LEU A 165 8.32 -13.92 -9.98
N LEU A 166 9.48 -14.45 -9.56
CA LEU A 166 10.79 -13.94 -9.98
C LEU A 166 11.02 -14.09 -11.48
N ASP A 167 10.51 -15.17 -12.06
CA ASP A 167 10.62 -15.45 -13.50
C ASP A 167 9.55 -14.70 -14.30
N GLN A 168 8.37 -14.50 -13.71
CA GLN A 168 7.24 -13.84 -14.37
C GLN A 168 7.36 -12.31 -14.41
N ILE A 169 7.90 -11.70 -13.36
CA ILE A 169 7.91 -10.24 -13.23
C ILE A 169 9.19 -9.67 -13.84
N GLY A 170 9.00 -8.98 -14.97
CA GLY A 170 10.05 -8.26 -15.68
C GLY A 170 10.60 -7.04 -14.93
N ARG A 171 11.35 -6.21 -15.66
CA ARG A 171 11.81 -4.93 -15.13
C ARG A 171 10.63 -3.96 -15.06
N LEU A 172 10.44 -3.35 -13.89
CA LEU A 172 9.40 -2.35 -13.67
C LEU A 172 9.93 -0.94 -13.91
N SER A 173 9.03 -0.03 -14.28
CA SER A 173 9.33 1.40 -14.28
C SER A 173 9.59 1.88 -12.85
N LYS A 174 10.37 2.94 -12.69
CA LYS A 174 10.59 3.58 -11.38
C LYS A 174 9.30 4.19 -10.82
N ASP A 175 8.37 4.54 -11.70
CA ASP A 175 7.11 5.20 -11.34
C ASP A 175 5.98 4.20 -11.09
N SER A 176 6.23 2.89 -11.23
CA SER A 176 5.21 1.88 -10.97
C SER A 176 4.80 1.88 -9.49
N ALA A 177 3.50 1.89 -9.22
CA ALA A 177 2.97 1.70 -7.88
C ALA A 177 2.81 0.20 -7.63
N VAL A 178 3.47 -0.35 -6.61
CA VAL A 178 3.48 -1.80 -6.34
C VAL A 178 3.00 -2.08 -4.93
N THR A 179 1.96 -2.90 -4.82
CA THR A 179 1.48 -3.47 -3.55
C THR A 179 1.67 -4.98 -3.58
N VAL A 180 2.40 -5.51 -2.60
CA VAL A 180 2.61 -6.95 -2.43
C VAL A 180 1.73 -7.46 -1.30
N VAL A 181 0.91 -8.46 -1.58
CA VAL A 181 0.05 -9.13 -0.61
C VAL A 181 0.53 -10.56 -0.45
N ILE A 182 0.67 -11.03 0.78
CA ILE A 182 1.14 -12.38 1.12
C ILE A 182 0.03 -13.08 1.88
N GLU A 183 -0.37 -14.25 1.38
CA GLU A 183 -1.35 -15.13 2.03
C GLU A 183 -0.93 -15.44 3.46
N GLY A 184 -1.89 -15.51 4.39
CA GLY A 184 -1.69 -15.95 5.77
C GLY A 184 -1.26 -17.42 5.92
N TYR A 185 -0.74 -17.78 7.09
CA TYR A 185 -0.29 -19.15 7.37
C TYR A 185 -1.50 -20.06 7.47
N THR A 186 -1.46 -21.17 6.73
CA THR A 186 -2.34 -22.31 7.00
C THR A 186 -1.50 -23.55 7.25
N ALA A 187 -1.99 -24.44 8.13
CA ALA A 187 -1.34 -25.71 8.39
C ALA A 187 -1.24 -26.58 7.11
N GLU A 188 -2.16 -26.37 6.16
CA GLU A 188 -2.22 -27.06 4.86
C GLU A 188 -1.17 -26.58 3.84
N SER A 189 -0.62 -25.36 4.00
CA SER A 189 0.43 -24.83 3.12
C SER A 189 1.75 -25.62 3.20
N GLN A 190 1.93 -26.47 4.22
CA GLN A 190 3.10 -27.36 4.37
C GLN A 190 2.97 -28.64 3.52
N THR A 191 1.76 -29.17 3.33
CA THR A 191 1.51 -30.46 2.66
C THR A 191 1.50 -30.38 1.13
N LYS A 192 1.22 -29.21 0.54
CA LYS A 192 1.16 -29.00 -0.94
C LYS A 192 2.51 -29.00 -1.67
N LYS A 193 3.63 -29.43 -1.04
CA LYS A 193 4.93 -29.60 -1.72
C LYS A 193 4.93 -30.65 -2.84
N LYS A 194 3.88 -31.48 -2.97
CA LYS A 194 3.79 -32.59 -3.94
C LYS A 194 2.94 -32.34 -5.20
N GLY A 195 2.23 -31.21 -5.32
CA GLY A 195 1.36 -30.96 -6.48
C GLY A 195 1.78 -29.71 -7.25
N LYS A 196 2.28 -29.88 -8.49
CA LYS A 196 2.53 -28.78 -9.43
C LYS A 196 1.24 -27.98 -9.64
N THR A 197 1.25 -26.70 -9.30
CA THR A 197 0.16 -25.76 -9.63
C THR A 197 0.66 -24.87 -10.77
N MET A 198 -0.06 -24.81 -11.89
CA MET A 198 0.32 -23.97 -13.03
C MET A 198 0.03 -22.49 -12.73
N PRO A 199 0.92 -21.55 -13.10
CA PRO A 199 0.69 -20.12 -12.93
C PRO A 199 -0.42 -19.64 -13.88
N ARG A 200 -1.38 -18.88 -13.34
CA ARG A 200 -2.44 -18.20 -14.12
C ARG A 200 -2.21 -16.70 -14.07
N THR A 201 -1.78 -16.13 -15.19
CA THR A 201 -1.74 -14.68 -15.40
C THR A 201 -3.09 -14.23 -15.91
N THR A 202 -3.87 -13.53 -15.08
CA THR A 202 -5.10 -12.89 -15.54
C THR A 202 -4.78 -11.43 -15.86
N ARG A 203 -4.59 -11.10 -17.15
CA ARG A 203 -4.76 -9.71 -17.59
C ARG A 203 -6.24 -9.40 -17.50
N LEU A 204 -6.63 -8.45 -16.66
CA LEU A 204 -7.97 -7.89 -16.70
C LEU A 204 -8.11 -7.23 -18.08
N ARG A 205 -8.93 -7.81 -18.95
CA ARG A 205 -9.27 -7.19 -20.24
C ARG A 205 -10.14 -5.98 -19.93
N GLY A 206 -9.59 -4.78 -20.09
CA GLY A 206 -10.39 -3.56 -20.19
C GLY A 206 -11.34 -3.70 -21.37
N GLY A 207 -12.63 -3.58 -21.11
CA GLY A 207 -13.66 -3.63 -22.14
C GLY A 207 -14.73 -2.58 -21.87
N GLY A 208 -15.00 -1.78 -22.91
CA GLY A 208 -16.25 -1.03 -23.12
C GLY A 208 -16.35 0.29 -22.38
#